data_AF-A0A6N7BAI2-F1
#
_entry.id   AF-A0A6N7BAI2-F1
#
_cell.length_a   1.000
_cell.length_b   1.000
_cell.length_c   1.000
_cell.angle_alpha   90.00
_cell.angle_beta   90.00
_cell.angle_gamma   90.00
#
_symmetry.space_group_name_H-M   'P 1'
#
loop_
_entity.id
_entity.type
_entity.pdbx_description
1 polymer ?
#
loop_
_entity_poly.entity_id
_entity_poly.type
_entity_poly.pdbx_seq_one_letter_code
_entity_poly.pdbx_strand_id
1 'polypeptide(L)'
;MGAPAVAAKVSLPAWVLNPEKAGYVSVVGAAPKQDWGGRDAQYRVAQMKARQELAQMVRVQVKSTSQSSMEQREGKVASEADIEISMQSRVDLSLDAARVIEEWADPQTGELYIWLVTPK
;
A
#
# COMPACT_ATOMS: atom_id res chain seq x y z
N MET A 1 24.57 27.33 33.34
CA MET A 1 23.12 27.04 33.21
C MET A 1 22.90 26.41 31.86
N GLY A 2 22.61 25.10 31.82
CA GLY A 2 22.52 24.31 30.58
C GLY A 2 21.29 24.69 29.77
N ALA A 3 21.48 24.85 28.45
CA ALA A 3 20.39 25.04 27.52
C ALA A 3 19.38 23.86 27.60
N PRO A 4 18.06 24.10 27.51
CA PRO A 4 17.11 23.02 27.43
C PRO A 4 17.31 22.27 26.11
N ALA A 5 17.52 20.96 26.20
CA ALA A 5 17.51 20.07 25.05
C ALA A 5 16.15 20.23 24.37
N VAL A 6 16.15 20.78 23.15
CA VAL A 6 14.97 20.83 22.30
C VAL A 6 14.58 19.38 22.05
N ALA A 7 13.49 18.93 22.69
CA ALA A 7 12.89 17.65 22.38
C ALA A 7 12.55 17.68 20.88
N ALA A 8 13.32 16.96 20.07
CA ALA A 8 13.06 16.81 18.65
C ALA A 8 11.64 16.24 18.53
N LYS A 9 10.69 17.05 18.06
CA LYS A 9 9.34 16.57 17.76
C LYS A 9 9.51 15.51 16.69
N VAL A 10 9.36 14.25 17.05
CA VAL A 10 9.31 13.16 16.08
C VAL A 10 8.08 13.45 15.23
N SER A 11 8.35 13.91 14.02
CA SER A 11 7.34 14.43 13.10
C SER A 11 6.83 13.27 12.29
N LEU A 12 5.51 13.17 12.14
CA LEU A 12 4.88 12.20 11.25
C LEU A 12 5.47 12.37 9.84
N PRO A 13 6.04 11.32 9.22
CA PRO A 13 6.60 11.44 7.89
C PRO A 13 5.53 11.81 6.86
N ALA A 14 5.87 12.66 5.90
CA ALA A 14 4.93 13.13 4.89
C ALA A 14 4.30 11.98 4.07
N TRP A 15 5.07 10.91 3.84
CA TRP A 15 4.58 9.74 3.11
C TRP A 15 3.49 8.97 3.86
N VAL A 16 3.36 9.12 5.19
CA VAL A 16 2.25 8.47 5.93
C VAL A 16 0.91 9.06 5.52
N LEU A 17 0.86 10.38 5.25
CA LEU A 17 -0.34 11.08 4.82
C LEU A 17 -0.49 11.12 3.31
N ASN A 18 0.63 11.26 2.59
CA ASN A 18 0.65 11.33 1.14
C ASN A 18 1.72 10.38 0.58
N PRO A 19 1.45 9.07 0.52
CA PRO A 19 2.38 8.10 -0.03
C PRO A 19 2.36 8.18 -1.54
N GLU A 20 3.00 9.19 -2.12
CA GLU A 20 3.13 9.32 -3.57
C GLU A 20 4.56 9.04 -4.03
N LYS A 21 4.68 8.16 -5.02
CA LYS A 21 5.94 7.91 -5.70
C LYS A 21 5.71 7.85 -7.20
N ALA A 22 6.29 8.79 -7.93
CA ALA A 22 6.14 8.89 -9.39
C ALA A 22 6.58 7.57 -10.07
N GLY A 23 5.73 7.03 -10.94
CA GLY A 23 5.97 5.74 -11.62
C GLY A 23 5.61 4.50 -10.80
N TYR A 24 5.11 4.65 -9.57
CA TYR A 24 4.74 3.54 -8.70
C TYR A 24 3.28 3.69 -8.24
N VAL A 25 2.67 2.57 -7.88
CA VAL A 25 1.50 2.52 -6.99
C VAL A 25 2.05 2.39 -5.57
N SER A 26 1.59 3.25 -4.69
CA SER A 26 2.14 3.43 -3.36
C SER A 26 1.03 3.40 -2.33
N VAL A 27 1.25 2.62 -1.27
CA VAL A 27 0.25 2.31 -0.26
C VAL A 27 0.91 2.31 1.12
N VAL A 28 0.16 2.71 2.15
CA VAL A 28 0.65 2.69 3.53
C VAL A 28 -0.11 1.63 4.31
N GLY A 29 0.64 0.72 4.93
CA GLY A 29 0.11 -0.22 5.90
C GLY A 29 0.37 0.28 7.30
N ALA A 30 -0.64 0.20 8.18
CA ALA A 30 -0.51 0.58 9.58
C ALA A 30 -0.94 -0.55 10.52
N ALA A 31 -0.12 -0.86 11.51
CA ALA A 31 -0.43 -1.84 12.54
C ALA A 31 -0.23 -1.24 13.94
N PRO A 32 -1.27 -1.27 14.80
CA PRO A 32 -1.13 -0.81 16.17
C PRO A 32 -0.15 -1.70 16.93
N LYS A 33 0.43 -1.17 18.01
CA LYS A 33 1.29 -1.93 18.90
C LYS A 33 0.52 -3.14 19.44
N GLN A 34 1.08 -4.34 19.26
CA GLN A 34 0.50 -5.56 19.80
C GLN A 34 1.18 -5.93 21.12
N ASP A 35 0.40 -6.35 22.12
CA ASP A 35 0.92 -6.85 23.40
C ASP A 35 1.67 -8.18 23.27
N TRP A 36 1.40 -8.94 22.20
CA TRP A 36 1.96 -10.26 21.95
C TRP A 36 2.55 -10.37 20.53
N GLY A 37 3.69 -11.06 20.40
CA GLY A 37 4.39 -11.27 19.12
C GLY A 37 5.42 -10.18 18.74
N GLY A 38 5.50 -9.09 19.50
CA GLY A 38 6.54 -8.07 19.35
C GLY A 38 6.51 -7.33 18.01
N ARG A 39 7.63 -6.68 17.67
CA ARG A 39 7.75 -5.83 16.47
C ARG A 39 7.62 -6.64 15.17
N ASP A 40 8.06 -7.90 15.14
CA ASP A 40 7.92 -8.77 13.98
C ASP A 40 6.47 -9.10 13.65
N ALA A 41 5.63 -9.38 14.66
CA ALA A 41 4.20 -9.61 14.44
C ALA A 41 3.52 -8.34 13.92
N GLN A 42 3.83 -7.20 14.55
CA GLN A 42 3.32 -5.90 14.13
C GLN A 42 3.71 -5.57 12.68
N TYR A 43 4.96 -5.82 12.29
CA TYR A 43 5.44 -5.65 10.91
C TYR A 43 4.68 -6.54 9.92
N ARG A 44 4.48 -7.82 10.25
CA ARG A 44 3.70 -8.74 9.40
C ARG A 44 2.26 -8.26 9.22
N VAL A 45 1.63 -7.75 10.27
CA VAL A 45 0.27 -7.19 10.19
C VAL A 45 0.25 -5.94 9.31
N ALA A 46 1.21 -5.02 9.47
CA ALA A 46 1.31 -3.82 8.65
C ALA A 46 1.52 -4.20 7.17
N GLN A 47 2.40 -5.17 6.90
CA GLN A 47 2.67 -5.69 5.57
C GLN A 47 1.45 -6.35 4.93
N MET A 48 0.72 -7.16 5.69
CA MET A 48 -0.51 -7.78 5.22
C MET A 48 -1.55 -6.73 4.84
N LYS A 49 -1.77 -5.72 5.69
CA LYS A 49 -2.70 -4.62 5.40
C LYS A 49 -2.29 -3.83 4.17
N ALA A 50 -1.01 -3.45 4.06
CA ALA A 50 -0.50 -2.77 2.87
C ALA A 50 -0.74 -3.59 1.59
N ARG A 51 -0.48 -4.90 1.62
CA ARG A 51 -0.72 -5.80 0.47
C ARG A 51 -2.21 -5.91 0.12
N GLN A 52 -3.09 -5.97 1.12
CA GLN A 52 -4.53 -5.99 0.89
C GLN A 52 -5.02 -4.70 0.22
N GLU A 53 -4.59 -3.54 0.71
CA GLU A 53 -4.90 -2.25 0.11
C GLU A 53 -4.37 -2.14 -1.32
N LEU A 54 -3.13 -2.60 -1.57
CA LEU A 54 -2.56 -2.63 -2.91
C LEU A 54 -3.39 -3.50 -3.85
N ALA A 55 -3.77 -4.70 -3.42
CA ALA A 55 -4.61 -5.59 -4.21
C ALA A 55 -5.97 -4.96 -4.55
N GLN A 56 -6.58 -4.24 -3.60
CA GLN A 56 -7.83 -3.52 -3.84
C GLN A 56 -7.65 -2.38 -4.85
N MET A 57 -6.60 -1.56 -4.70
CA MET A 57 -6.31 -0.47 -5.64
C MET A 57 -6.08 -0.98 -7.07
N VAL A 58 -5.28 -2.03 -7.23
CA VAL A 58 -5.03 -2.64 -8.55
C VAL A 58 -6.33 -3.18 -9.14
N ARG A 59 -7.16 -3.87 -8.34
CA ARG A 59 -8.47 -4.37 -8.79
C ARG A 59 -9.37 -3.23 -9.29
N VAL A 60 -9.46 -2.13 -8.54
CA VAL A 60 -10.26 -0.96 -8.92
C VAL A 60 -9.73 -0.35 -10.22
N GLN A 61 -8.41 -0.15 -10.34
CA GLN A 61 -7.80 0.42 -11.54
C GLN A 61 -8.04 -0.42 -12.79
N VAL A 62 -7.90 -1.75 -12.69
CA VAL A 62 -8.15 -2.67 -13.81
C VAL A 62 -9.63 -2.68 -14.16
N LYS A 63 -10.54 -2.73 -13.17
CA LYS A 63 -11.98 -2.68 -13.40
C LYS A 63 -12.40 -1.41 -14.14
N SER A 64 -11.93 -0.24 -13.71
CA SER A 64 -12.20 1.03 -14.38
C SER A 64 -11.68 1.03 -15.82
N THR A 65 -10.48 0.50 -16.06
CA THR A 65 -9.89 0.41 -17.40
C THR A 65 -10.70 -0.52 -18.32
N SER A 66 -11.14 -1.66 -17.80
CA SER A 66 -11.95 -2.64 -18.56
C SER A 66 -13.32 -2.07 -18.92
N GLN A 67 -13.99 -1.39 -17.97
CA GLN A 67 -15.28 -0.73 -18.23
C GLN A 67 -15.16 0.35 -19.30
N SER A 68 -14.17 1.24 -19.20
CA SER A 68 -13.94 2.26 -20.23
C SER A 68 -13.57 1.65 -21.60
N SER A 69 -12.86 0.52 -21.62
CA SER A 69 -12.49 -0.16 -22.87
C SER A 69 -13.69 -0.86 -23.53
N MET A 70 -14.65 -1.34 -22.75
CA MET A 70 -15.92 -1.92 -23.24
C MET A 70 -16.84 -0.84 -23.82
N GLU A 71 -16.95 0.31 -23.15
CA GLU A 71 -17.75 1.43 -23.67
C GLU A 71 -17.19 1.98 -25.00
N GLN A 72 -15.87 1.92 -25.21
CA GLN A 72 -15.25 2.35 -26.48
C GLN A 72 -15.29 1.30 -27.60
N ARG A 73 -15.63 0.04 -27.30
CA ARG A 73 -15.63 -1.07 -28.27
C ARG A 73 -17.02 -1.71 -28.32
N GLU A 74 -17.93 -1.09 -29.07
CA GLU A 74 -19.27 -1.60 -29.41
C GLU A 74 -19.28 -2.93 -30.23
N GLY A 75 -18.37 -3.89 -30.00
CA GLY A 75 -18.39 -5.10 -30.83
C GLY A 75 -17.52 -6.29 -30.45
N LYS A 76 -16.68 -6.22 -29.40
CA LYS A 76 -15.97 -7.42 -28.90
C LYS A 76 -16.02 -7.44 -27.38
N VAL A 77 -17.06 -8.09 -26.86
CA VAL A 77 -17.18 -8.42 -25.44
C VAL A 77 -16.12 -9.46 -25.12
N ALA A 78 -15.06 -9.07 -24.41
CA ALA A 78 -14.22 -10.05 -23.73
C ALA A 78 -15.09 -10.72 -22.65
N SER A 79 -15.05 -12.06 -22.57
CA SER A 79 -15.84 -12.78 -21.58
C SER A 79 -15.43 -12.36 -20.16
N GLU A 80 -16.38 -12.33 -19.23
CA GLU A 80 -16.11 -11.95 -17.82
C GLU A 80 -14.95 -12.75 -17.21
N ALA A 81 -14.82 -14.03 -17.59
CA ALA A 81 -13.72 -14.90 -17.19
C ALA A 81 -12.33 -14.39 -17.63
N ASP A 82 -12.19 -13.90 -18.86
CA ASP A 82 -10.91 -13.36 -19.38
C ASP A 82 -10.49 -12.10 -18.62
N ILE A 83 -11.47 -11.28 -18.23
CA ILE A 83 -11.26 -10.07 -17.44
C ILE A 83 -10.83 -10.43 -16.02
N GLU A 84 -11.47 -11.43 -15.42
CA GLU A 84 -11.11 -11.92 -14.08
C GLU A 84 -9.70 -12.52 -14.02
N ILE A 85 -9.32 -13.35 -15.00
CA ILE A 85 -7.97 -13.92 -15.10
C ILE A 85 -6.92 -12.81 -15.28
N SER A 86 -7.21 -11.82 -16.13
CA SER A 86 -6.33 -10.68 -16.35
C SER A 86 -6.20 -9.81 -15.10
N MET A 87 -7.28 -9.65 -14.32
CA MET A 87 -7.29 -8.94 -13.04
C MET A 87 -6.42 -9.66 -12.01
N GLN A 88 -6.62 -10.97 -11.81
CA GLN A 88 -5.80 -11.75 -10.87
C GLN A 88 -4.32 -11.68 -11.24
N SER A 89 -3.99 -11.95 -12.50
CA SER A 89 -2.59 -11.90 -12.98
C SER A 89 -1.91 -10.55 -12.72
N ARG A 90 -2.62 -9.43 -12.92
CA ARG A 90 -2.09 -8.09 -12.64
C ARG A 90 -1.90 -7.84 -11.15
N VAL A 91 -2.84 -8.30 -10.32
CA VAL A 91 -2.73 -8.20 -8.86
C VAL A 91 -1.51 -9.01 -8.39
N ASP A 92 -1.34 -10.24 -8.86
CA ASP A 92 -0.24 -11.10 -8.47
C ASP A 92 1.12 -10.51 -8.86
N LEU A 93 1.25 -10.01 -10.10
CA LEU A 93 2.48 -9.32 -10.56
C LEU A 93 2.76 -8.06 -9.73
N SER A 94 1.73 -7.29 -9.40
CA SER A 94 1.86 -6.08 -8.58
C SER A 94 2.29 -6.41 -7.16
N LEU A 95 1.77 -7.50 -6.58
CA LEU A 95 2.10 -7.96 -5.23
C LEU A 95 3.52 -8.55 -5.15
N ASP A 96 3.95 -9.28 -6.18
CA ASP A 96 5.31 -9.84 -6.28
C ASP A 96 6.38 -8.74 -6.39
N ALA A 97 6.10 -7.72 -7.21
CA ALA A 97 6.98 -6.57 -7.36
C ALA A 97 6.91 -5.56 -6.20
N ALA A 98 5.97 -5.73 -5.25
CA ALA A 98 5.76 -4.81 -4.15
C ALA A 98 6.90 -4.89 -3.12
N ARG A 99 7.44 -3.74 -2.74
CA ARG A 99 8.55 -3.62 -1.78
C ARG A 99 8.29 -2.52 -0.77
N VAL A 100 8.66 -2.79 0.48
CA VAL A 100 8.66 -1.77 1.53
C VAL A 100 9.89 -0.90 1.33
N ILE A 101 9.70 0.41 1.18
CA ILE A 101 10.79 1.37 0.97
C ILE A 101 11.10 2.18 2.20
N GLU A 102 10.14 2.32 3.12
CA GLU A 102 10.33 3.03 4.37
C GLU A 102 9.42 2.45 5.45
N GLU A 103 9.88 2.51 6.70
CA GLU A 103 9.10 2.17 7.89
C GLU A 103 9.25 3.26 8.93
N TRP A 104 8.16 3.53 9.65
CA TRP A 104 8.17 4.49 10.74
C TRP A 104 7.28 3.98 11.87
N ALA A 105 7.85 3.93 13.07
CA ALA A 105 7.11 3.62 14.28
C ALA A 105 6.80 4.93 15.00
N ASP A 106 5.52 5.17 15.27
CA ASP A 106 5.08 6.29 16.08
C ASP A 106 5.60 6.12 17.52
N PRO A 107 6.43 7.02 18.03
CA PRO A 107 6.94 6.93 19.40
C PRO A 107 5.88 7.21 20.47
N GLN A 108 4.75 7.85 20.11
CA GLN A 108 3.68 8.17 21.06
C GLN A 108 2.72 7.00 21.22
N THR A 109 2.28 6.40 20.10
CA THR A 109 1.28 5.33 20.10
C THR A 109 1.91 3.94 20.00
N GLY A 110 3.15 3.85 19.52
CA GLY A 110 3.79 2.59 19.16
C GLY A 110 3.25 1.99 17.86
N GLU A 111 2.39 2.69 17.12
CA GLU A 111 1.86 2.23 15.83
C GLU A 111 2.97 2.19 14.77
N LEU A 112 2.99 1.12 13.96
CA LEU A 112 3.97 0.92 12.92
C LEU A 112 3.34 1.19 11.57
N TYR A 113 3.93 2.13 10.85
CA TYR A 113 3.60 2.47 9.48
C TYR A 113 4.67 1.93 8.56
N ILE A 114 4.26 1.36 7.45
CA ILE A 114 5.14 0.92 6.38
C ILE A 114 4.70 1.54 5.06
N TRP A 115 5.67 1.92 4.24
CA TRP A 115 5.43 2.43 2.92
C TRP A 115 5.76 1.35 1.89
N LEU A 116 4.72 0.78 1.29
CA LEU A 116 4.84 -0.26 0.27
C LEU A 116 4.63 0.36 -1.11
N VAL A 117 5.51 0.06 -2.05
CA VAL A 117 5.42 0.54 -3.43
C VAL A 117 5.57 -0.61 -4.40
N THR A 118 4.88 -0.53 -5.53
CA THR A 118 5.02 -1.45 -6.66
C THR A 118 5.07 -0.66 -7.97
N PRO A 119 5.85 -1.07 -8.98
CA PRO A 119 5.85 -0.42 -10.28
C PRO A 119 4.45 -0.41 -10.91
N LYS A 120 4.12 0.66 -11.63
CA LYS A 120 2.90 0.75 -12.46
C LYS A 120 3.01 -0.05 -13.74
#